data_AF-A0A1I5QQW7-F1
#
_entry.id   AF-A0A1I5QQW7-F1
#
_cell.length_a   1.000
_cell.length_b   1.000
_cell.length_c   1.000
_cell.angle_alpha   90.00
_cell.angle_beta   90.00
_cell.angle_gamma   90.00
#
_symmetry.space_group_name_H-M   'P 1'
#
loop_
_entity.id
_entity.type
_entity.pdbx_description
1 polymer ?
#
loop_
_entity_poly.entity_id
_entity_poly.type
_entity_poly.pdbx_seq_one_letter_code
_entity_poly.pdbx_strand_id
1 'polypeptide(L)'
;MKKGYLVLQDGRVFEGVRFGAERDTIGELVFTTGMCGYIETLTDPSYAGQIVLQTYPLIGNYGIIREDFEGACCVKGYVVREQCDAPSNFRADCNLDTFLKEQNVPGLYGVDTRELTRIIREHGVMNACICNEVPADLEAVETYAVTGVVKAVTCAEPTVHPADGGERFKVSLIDYGAKRNIVRELQKRGCTVTVLPASTAAEEILAAKPDGVMLSNGPGDPAENTFEIAQIQKLLGKVPMFGICLGHQLTALAAGGSTYKLKYGHRGVNQPVRDLAGVRTYITSQNHGYAVDSGTVQKGVVRFANANDGTCEGIDYPELRAFTVQFHPEACTGPKDTSFLFDRFLEFMKGGDR
;
A
#
# COMPACT_ATOMS: atom_id res chain seq x y z
N MET A 1 3.64 28.48 17.16
CA MET A 1 3.24 27.06 17.20
C MET A 1 1.80 26.99 17.68
N LYS A 2 0.89 26.41 16.89
CA LYS A 2 -0.53 26.29 17.25
C LYS A 2 -0.76 24.95 17.94
N LYS A 3 -1.43 24.96 19.09
CA LYS A 3 -1.80 23.75 19.84
C LYS A 3 -2.78 22.90 19.02
N GLY A 4 -2.68 21.58 19.13
CA GLY A 4 -3.61 20.64 18.52
C GLY A 4 -3.72 19.34 19.28
N TYR A 5 -4.68 18.52 18.90
CA TYR A 5 -4.97 17.25 19.55
C TYR A 5 -5.12 16.12 18.53
N LEU A 6 -4.70 14.92 18.93
CA LEU A 6 -5.11 13.67 18.33
C LEU A 6 -6.08 13.00 19.31
N VAL A 7 -7.32 12.81 18.90
CA VAL A 7 -8.37 12.18 19.73
C VAL A 7 -8.70 10.83 19.12
N LEU A 8 -8.58 9.77 19.90
CA LEU A 8 -8.89 8.41 19.50
C LEU A 8 -10.39 8.14 19.69
N GLN A 9 -10.95 7.18 18.94
CA GLN A 9 -12.36 6.78 19.05
C GLN A 9 -12.77 6.32 20.45
N ASP A 10 -11.82 5.96 21.33
CA ASP A 10 -12.06 5.55 22.71
C ASP A 10 -12.01 6.70 23.72
N GLY A 11 -11.88 7.94 23.23
CA GLY A 11 -11.85 9.16 24.04
C GLY A 11 -10.49 9.55 24.58
N ARG A 12 -9.42 8.79 24.33
CA ARG A 12 -8.06 9.22 24.70
C ARG A 12 -7.64 10.44 23.86
N VAL A 13 -7.01 11.41 24.53
CA VAL A 13 -6.57 12.67 23.93
C VAL A 13 -5.07 12.83 24.07
N PHE A 14 -4.40 13.11 22.95
CA PHE A 14 -2.97 13.37 22.90
C PHE A 14 -2.73 14.80 22.43
N GLU A 15 -2.10 15.59 23.28
CA GLU A 15 -1.74 16.97 22.99
C GLU A 15 -0.45 17.03 22.16
N GLY A 16 -0.44 17.90 21.16
CA GLY A 16 0.75 18.19 20.37
C GLY A 16 0.69 19.58 19.72
N VAL A 17 1.51 19.74 18.70
CA VAL A 17 1.63 20.97 17.93
C VAL A 17 1.23 20.71 16.48
N ARG A 18 0.39 21.59 15.94
CA ARG A 18 -0.07 21.54 14.56
C ARG A 18 1.06 21.85 13.58
N PHE A 19 1.12 21.08 12.51
CA PHE A 19 1.89 21.38 11.30
C PHE A 19 1.11 20.89 10.07
N GLY A 20 1.58 21.20 8.87
CA GLY A 20 0.84 20.95 7.64
C GLY A 20 -0.39 21.85 7.52
N ALA A 21 -1.44 21.35 6.88
CA ALA A 21 -2.65 22.11 6.60
C ALA A 21 -3.46 22.47 7.86
N GLU A 22 -4.04 23.67 7.87
CA GLU A 22 -4.87 24.19 8.95
C GLU A 22 -6.32 23.71 8.84
N ARG A 23 -6.53 22.42 9.06
CA ARG A 23 -7.87 21.81 9.05
C ARG A 23 -7.97 20.59 9.94
N ASP A 24 -9.18 20.24 10.29
CA ASP A 24 -9.43 19.00 11.02
C ASP A 24 -9.64 17.84 10.04
N THR A 25 -9.35 16.63 10.51
CA THR A 25 -9.50 15.40 9.71
C THR A 25 -9.89 14.24 10.61
N ILE A 26 -10.54 13.25 10.02
CA ILE A 26 -10.84 11.95 10.62
C ILE A 26 -10.28 10.88 9.69
N GLY A 27 -9.65 9.86 10.27
CA GLY A 27 -9.13 8.71 9.54
C GLY A 27 -8.86 7.52 10.46
N GLU A 28 -8.64 6.35 9.87
CA GLU A 28 -8.14 5.19 10.60
C GLU A 28 -6.67 5.45 10.98
N LEU A 29 -6.36 5.46 12.28
CA LEU A 29 -5.00 5.67 12.78
C LEU A 29 -4.19 4.38 12.66
N VAL A 30 -3.11 4.46 11.90
CA VAL A 30 -2.18 3.36 11.66
C VAL A 30 -0.76 3.81 11.97
N PHE A 31 0.12 2.89 12.36
CA PHE A 31 1.53 3.20 12.53
C PHE A 31 2.39 2.47 11.50
N THR A 32 3.55 3.03 11.16
CA THR A 32 4.56 2.36 10.33
C THR A 32 5.94 2.41 10.99
N THR A 33 6.69 1.31 10.85
CA THR A 33 8.00 1.12 11.50
C THR A 33 9.20 1.56 10.66
N GLY A 34 8.96 2.09 9.45
CA GLY A 34 10.01 2.62 8.59
C GLY A 34 10.81 3.74 9.26
N MET A 35 12.14 3.58 9.37
CA MET A 35 13.03 4.64 9.87
C MET A 35 13.42 5.65 8.80
N CYS A 36 13.32 5.24 7.54
CA CYS A 36 13.46 6.07 6.35
C CYS A 36 12.22 5.85 5.48
N GLY A 37 12.09 6.68 4.45
CA GLY A 37 11.07 6.49 3.42
C GLY A 37 9.72 7.11 3.74
N TYR A 38 9.71 8.20 4.50
CA TYR A 38 8.46 8.88 4.84
C TYR A 38 7.81 9.56 3.62
N ILE A 39 8.57 9.90 2.57
CA ILE A 39 8.01 10.48 1.33
C ILE A 39 7.19 9.42 0.61
N GLU A 40 7.77 8.23 0.45
CA GLU A 40 7.15 7.07 -0.15
C GLU A 40 5.94 6.63 0.65
N THR A 41 6.00 6.72 1.99
CA THR A 41 4.85 6.51 2.88
C THR A 41 3.73 7.53 2.60
N LEU A 42 4.05 8.83 2.54
CA LEU A 42 3.07 9.88 2.29
C LEU A 42 2.40 9.76 0.92
N THR A 43 3.12 9.21 -0.06
CA THR A 43 2.71 9.10 -1.46
C THR A 43 2.33 7.69 -1.89
N ASP A 44 2.23 6.74 -0.95
CA ASP A 44 1.67 5.41 -1.20
C ASP A 44 0.13 5.49 -1.14
N PRO A 45 -0.57 5.23 -2.26
CA PRO A 45 -2.04 5.30 -2.30
C PRO A 45 -2.73 4.33 -1.33
N SER A 46 -2.03 3.29 -0.86
CA SER A 46 -2.56 2.30 0.08
C SER A 46 -2.91 2.91 1.45
N TYR A 47 -2.41 4.11 1.77
CA TYR A 47 -2.79 4.88 2.97
C TYR A 47 -4.03 5.77 2.79
N ALA A 48 -4.75 5.67 1.67
CA ALA A 48 -5.98 6.44 1.49
C ALA A 48 -7.00 6.18 2.62
N GLY A 49 -7.50 7.26 3.23
CA GLY A 49 -8.41 7.18 4.38
C GLY A 49 -7.74 7.00 5.75
N GLN A 50 -6.40 6.90 5.79
CA GLN A 50 -5.66 6.65 7.03
C GLN A 50 -4.90 7.88 7.53
N ILE A 51 -4.85 8.03 8.85
CA ILE A 51 -3.89 8.90 9.54
C ILE A 51 -2.65 8.08 9.83
N VAL A 52 -1.50 8.51 9.33
CA VAL A 52 -0.25 7.74 9.46
C VAL A 52 0.58 8.28 10.61
N LEU A 53 0.94 7.39 11.54
CA LEU A 53 1.83 7.63 12.66
C LEU A 53 3.22 7.02 12.39
N GLN A 54 4.27 7.83 12.46
CA GLN A 54 5.64 7.35 12.35
C GLN A 54 6.17 6.89 13.71
N THR A 55 6.71 5.67 13.78
CA THR A 55 7.38 5.22 15.01
C THR A 55 8.80 5.77 15.13
N TYR A 56 9.47 6.04 14.01
CA TYR A 56 10.79 6.68 14.04
C TYR A 56 10.63 8.14 14.45
N PRO A 57 11.37 8.62 15.47
CA PRO A 57 11.01 9.86 16.14
C PRO A 57 11.28 11.12 15.29
N LEU A 58 12.33 11.11 14.47
CA LEU A 58 12.81 12.28 13.73
C LEU A 58 12.35 12.23 12.28
N ILE A 59 11.30 12.98 11.92
CA ILE A 59 10.70 12.93 10.59
C ILE A 59 10.86 14.28 9.86
N GLY A 60 11.15 14.21 8.55
CA GLY A 60 11.41 15.39 7.72
C GLY A 60 12.89 15.76 7.58
N ASN A 61 13.81 14.98 8.15
CA ASN A 61 15.25 15.27 8.19
C ASN A 61 15.93 15.44 6.82
N TYR A 62 15.41 14.78 5.77
CA TYR A 62 15.90 14.95 4.39
C TYR A 62 14.95 15.74 3.49
N GLY A 63 13.98 16.45 4.08
CA GLY A 63 13.01 17.26 3.34
C GLY A 63 12.08 16.42 2.49
N ILE A 64 11.55 17.04 1.44
CA ILE A 64 10.70 16.42 0.43
C ILE A 64 11.49 16.38 -0.87
N ILE A 65 11.43 15.25 -1.55
CA ILE A 65 12.15 14.94 -2.77
C ILE A 65 11.10 14.41 -3.74
N ARG A 66 10.67 15.24 -4.69
CA ARG A 66 9.52 14.91 -5.54
C ARG A 66 9.78 13.72 -6.46
N GLU A 67 11.04 13.41 -6.79
CA GLU A 67 11.40 12.23 -7.56
C GLU A 67 11.11 10.91 -6.83
N ASP A 68 11.11 10.94 -5.49
CA ASP A 68 10.85 9.76 -4.63
C ASP A 68 9.34 9.51 -4.43
N PHE A 69 8.46 10.24 -5.13
CA PHE A 69 7.02 10.04 -5.02
C PHE A 69 6.58 8.74 -5.68
N GLU A 70 5.82 7.95 -4.94
CA GLU A 70 5.19 6.72 -5.41
C GLU A 70 3.79 6.93 -6.00
N GLY A 71 3.22 8.13 -5.80
CA GLY A 71 1.84 8.46 -6.19
C GLY A 71 1.48 9.88 -5.75
N ALA A 72 0.18 10.17 -5.72
CA ALA A 72 -0.33 11.37 -5.06
C ALA A 72 -0.29 11.20 -3.53
N CYS A 73 -0.28 12.30 -2.77
CA CYS A 73 -0.41 12.23 -1.32
C CYS A 73 -1.85 11.85 -0.94
N CYS A 74 -2.05 10.64 -0.41
CA CYS A 74 -3.38 10.10 -0.12
C CYS A 74 -3.70 9.99 1.38
N VAL A 75 -2.73 10.29 2.25
CA VAL A 75 -2.94 10.23 3.71
C VAL A 75 -3.97 11.27 4.17
N LYS A 76 -4.80 10.92 5.16
CA LYS A 76 -5.76 11.84 5.79
C LYS A 76 -5.11 12.80 6.77
N GLY A 77 -3.98 12.39 7.34
CA GLY A 77 -3.23 13.16 8.31
C GLY A 77 -1.93 12.48 8.69
N TYR A 78 -1.06 13.21 9.37
CA TYR A 78 0.29 12.74 9.66
C TYR A 78 0.73 13.04 11.11
N VAL A 79 1.17 12.01 11.83
CA VAL A 79 1.49 12.11 13.26
C VAL A 79 2.92 11.67 13.50
N VAL A 80 3.72 12.53 14.13
CA VAL A 80 5.15 12.28 14.36
C VAL A 80 5.56 12.69 15.77
N ARG A 81 6.71 12.18 16.25
CA ARG A 81 7.25 12.63 17.54
C ARG A 81 7.90 14.00 17.40
N GLU A 82 8.83 14.13 16.48
CA GLU A 82 9.51 15.37 16.14
C GLU A 82 9.46 15.60 14.63
N GLN A 83 9.11 16.82 14.23
CA GLN A 83 9.20 17.26 12.85
C GLN A 83 10.43 18.15 12.68
N CYS A 84 11.22 17.87 11.65
CA CYS A 84 12.43 18.63 11.33
C CYS A 84 12.10 19.88 10.52
N ASP A 85 12.44 21.05 11.07
CA ASP A 85 12.21 22.36 10.42
C ASP A 85 13.29 22.74 9.39
N ALA A 86 14.52 22.24 9.58
CA ALA A 86 15.68 22.54 8.74
C ALA A 86 16.22 21.25 8.10
N PRO A 87 15.56 20.72 7.05
CA PRO A 87 16.01 19.50 6.38
C PRO A 87 17.40 19.67 5.77
N SER A 88 18.18 18.59 5.74
CA SER A 88 19.53 18.58 5.15
C SER A 88 19.71 17.40 4.21
N ASN A 89 19.41 17.62 2.94
CA ASN A 89 19.70 16.71 1.86
C ASN A 89 19.88 17.52 0.56
N PHE A 90 20.86 17.17 -0.27
CA PHE A 90 21.14 17.87 -1.53
C PHE A 90 19.98 17.78 -2.54
N ARG A 91 19.09 16.80 -2.38
CA ARG A 91 17.90 16.57 -3.22
C ARG A 91 16.64 17.25 -2.68
N ALA A 92 16.71 17.91 -1.52
CA ALA A 92 15.52 18.44 -0.87
C ALA A 92 14.94 19.62 -1.67
N ASP A 93 13.68 19.50 -2.08
CA ASP A 93 12.92 20.54 -2.76
C ASP A 93 12.31 21.53 -1.76
N CYS A 94 11.66 21.01 -0.72
CA CYS A 94 11.05 21.78 0.35
C CYS A 94 11.05 21.00 1.67
N ASN A 95 10.59 21.62 2.76
CA ASN A 95 10.43 20.92 4.03
C ASN A 95 9.06 20.21 4.11
N LEU A 96 8.91 19.33 5.10
CA LEU A 96 7.72 18.51 5.28
C LEU A 96 6.45 19.35 5.54
N ASP A 97 6.54 20.40 6.35
CA ASP A 97 5.41 21.27 6.69
C ASP A 97 4.85 21.98 5.44
N THR A 98 5.74 22.52 4.59
CA THR A 98 5.38 23.13 3.31
C THR A 98 4.64 22.14 2.41
N PHE A 99 5.16 20.93 2.25
CA PHE A 99 4.51 19.92 1.41
C PHE A 99 3.14 19.50 1.96
N LEU A 100 3.00 19.27 3.27
CA LEU A 100 1.71 18.90 3.84
C LEU A 100 0.67 20.03 3.69
N LYS A 101 1.10 21.30 3.76
CA LYS A 101 0.24 22.46 3.42
C LYS A 101 -0.19 22.45 1.95
N GLU A 102 0.76 22.22 1.03
CA GLU A 102 0.48 22.11 -0.42
C GLU A 102 -0.52 20.99 -0.72
N GLN A 103 -0.42 19.85 -0.03
CA GLN A 103 -1.30 18.69 -0.20
C GLN A 103 -2.61 18.79 0.61
N ASN A 104 -2.82 19.88 1.35
CA ASN A 104 -3.97 20.06 2.24
C ASN A 104 -4.13 18.91 3.27
N VAL A 105 -3.00 18.39 3.77
CA VAL A 105 -2.93 17.32 4.78
C VAL A 105 -2.54 17.92 6.13
N PRO A 106 -3.38 17.76 7.18
CA PRO A 106 -3.03 18.20 8.52
C PRO A 106 -2.08 17.24 9.21
N GLY A 107 -1.22 17.77 10.08
CA GLY A 107 -0.33 16.99 10.92
C GLY A 107 -0.29 17.44 12.38
N LEU A 108 0.18 16.54 13.23
CA LEU A 108 0.44 16.76 14.64
C LEU A 108 1.82 16.20 15.03
N TYR A 109 2.66 17.02 15.67
CA TYR A 109 3.93 16.56 16.25
C TYR A 109 3.99 16.81 17.76
N GLY A 110 4.99 16.24 18.43
CA GLY A 110 5.18 16.38 19.88
C GLY A 110 4.44 15.33 20.73
N VAL A 111 3.62 14.49 20.10
CA VAL A 111 2.93 13.39 20.78
C VAL A 111 3.89 12.25 21.13
N ASP A 112 3.54 11.43 22.13
CA ASP A 112 4.25 10.18 22.40
C ASP A 112 3.82 9.11 21.38
N THR A 113 4.53 9.03 20.26
CA THR A 113 4.26 8.05 19.21
C THR A 113 4.49 6.61 19.68
N ARG A 114 5.29 6.39 20.73
CA ARG A 114 5.53 5.06 21.30
C ARG A 114 4.34 4.59 22.12
N GLU A 115 3.76 5.47 22.94
CA GLU A 115 2.51 5.21 23.66
C GLU A 115 1.38 4.87 22.68
N LEU A 116 1.16 5.71 21.67
CA LEU A 116 0.15 5.49 20.63
C LEU A 116 0.35 4.14 19.91
N THR A 117 1.59 3.82 19.54
CA THR A 117 1.90 2.53 18.90
C THR A 117 1.55 1.34 19.79
N ARG A 118 1.81 1.42 21.10
CA ARG A 118 1.44 0.38 22.05
C ARG A 118 -0.07 0.22 22.16
N ILE A 119 -0.80 1.34 22.25
CA ILE A 119 -2.27 1.35 22.30
C ILE A 119 -2.85 0.65 21.08
N ILE A 120 -2.42 1.01 19.87
CA ILE A 120 -2.88 0.40 18.61
C ILE A 120 -2.51 -1.08 18.56
N ARG A 121 -1.32 -1.48 19.00
CA ARG A 121 -0.93 -2.91 19.03
C ARG A 121 -1.79 -3.72 20.01
N GLU A 122 -2.14 -3.13 21.16
CA GLU A 122 -2.92 -3.78 22.22
C GLU A 122 -4.42 -3.86 21.89
N HIS A 123 -5.00 -2.82 21.28
CA HIS A 123 -6.45 -2.71 21.03
C HIS A 123 -6.85 -2.91 19.56
N GLY A 124 -5.90 -2.82 18.64
CA GLY A 124 -6.12 -2.82 17.19
C GLY A 124 -6.11 -1.42 16.58
N VAL A 125 -6.18 -1.34 15.24
CA VAL A 125 -6.41 -0.06 14.54
C VAL A 125 -7.69 0.59 15.06
N MET A 126 -7.67 1.91 15.13
CA MET A 126 -8.79 2.69 15.63
C MET A 126 -8.90 3.98 14.85
N ASN A 127 -10.10 4.52 14.74
CA ASN A 127 -10.31 5.83 14.18
C ASN A 127 -9.76 6.90 15.10
N ALA A 128 -9.30 7.99 14.52
CA ALA A 128 -8.86 9.16 15.24
C ALA A 128 -9.19 10.43 14.47
N CYS A 129 -9.24 11.55 15.19
CA CYS A 129 -9.26 12.87 14.58
C CYS A 129 -8.06 13.73 14.98
N ILE A 130 -7.51 14.48 14.03
CA ILE A 130 -6.55 15.55 14.31
C ILE A 130 -7.32 16.86 14.29
N CYS A 131 -7.38 17.56 15.42
CA CYS A 131 -8.22 18.74 15.61
C CYS A 131 -7.52 19.87 16.38
N ASN A 132 -8.12 21.07 16.38
CA ASN A 132 -7.66 22.19 17.21
C ASN A 132 -8.31 22.20 18.60
N GLU A 133 -9.52 21.66 18.70
CA GLU A 133 -10.31 21.56 19.92
C GLU A 133 -10.84 20.12 20.03
N VAL A 134 -10.84 19.56 21.23
CA VAL A 134 -11.35 18.20 21.46
C VAL A 134 -12.86 18.19 21.21
N PRO A 135 -13.37 17.36 20.28
CA PRO A 135 -14.80 17.26 20.04
C PRO A 135 -15.53 16.83 21.31
N ALA A 136 -16.67 17.46 21.60
CA ALA A 136 -17.52 17.05 22.71
C ALA A 136 -18.23 15.71 22.43
N ASP A 137 -18.41 15.39 21.15
CA ASP A 137 -19.03 14.17 20.64
C ASP A 137 -18.07 13.48 19.66
N LEU A 138 -17.91 12.17 19.82
CA LEU A 138 -17.00 11.33 19.04
C LEU A 138 -17.73 10.46 18.01
N GLU A 139 -19.06 10.59 17.85
CA GLU A 139 -19.85 9.77 16.92
C GLU A 139 -19.22 9.72 15.51
N ALA A 140 -18.78 10.86 14.98
CA ALA A 140 -18.13 10.93 13.67
C ALA A 140 -16.77 10.21 13.61
N VAL A 141 -16.05 10.12 14.72
CA VAL A 141 -14.78 9.37 14.83
C VAL A 141 -15.09 7.88 14.97
N GLU A 142 -16.01 7.52 15.86
CA GLU A 142 -16.42 6.13 16.12
C GLU A 142 -17.00 5.44 14.88
N THR A 143 -17.80 6.16 14.09
CA THR A 143 -18.49 5.62 12.91
C THR A 143 -17.69 5.75 11.61
N TYR A 144 -16.50 6.34 11.65
CA TYR A 144 -15.67 6.47 10.45
C TYR A 144 -15.31 5.11 9.86
N ALA A 145 -15.49 4.99 8.54
CA ALA A 145 -15.13 3.80 7.79
C ALA A 145 -14.36 4.21 6.54
N VAL A 146 -13.30 3.46 6.23
CA VAL A 146 -12.52 3.62 4.99
C VAL A 146 -13.24 2.85 3.89
N THR A 147 -14.03 3.54 3.07
CA THR A 147 -14.83 2.92 1.99
C THR A 147 -14.59 3.62 0.66
N GLY A 148 -14.74 2.88 -0.45
CA GLY A 148 -14.68 3.43 -1.81
C GLY A 148 -13.32 4.02 -2.22
N VAL A 149 -12.26 3.69 -1.48
CA VAL A 149 -10.93 4.29 -1.65
C VAL A 149 -10.22 3.85 -2.92
N VAL A 150 -10.42 2.62 -3.41
CA VAL A 150 -9.87 2.17 -4.70
C VAL A 150 -10.36 3.04 -5.85
N LYS A 151 -11.69 3.28 -5.91
CA LYS A 151 -12.30 4.19 -6.89
C LYS A 151 -11.77 5.63 -6.77
N ALA A 152 -11.37 6.05 -5.57
CA ALA A 152 -10.85 7.40 -5.34
C ALA A 152 -9.38 7.56 -5.80
N VAL A 153 -8.61 6.48 -5.90
CA VAL A 153 -7.17 6.54 -6.20
C VAL A 153 -6.77 5.94 -7.55
N THR A 154 -7.62 5.13 -8.18
CA THR A 154 -7.39 4.60 -9.54
C THR A 154 -7.22 5.73 -10.55
N CYS A 155 -6.39 5.49 -11.58
CA CYS A 155 -6.31 6.37 -12.73
C CYS A 155 -7.67 6.52 -13.43
N ALA A 156 -7.93 7.69 -14.01
CA ALA A 156 -9.17 7.98 -14.72
C ALA A 156 -9.19 7.40 -16.14
N GLU A 157 -8.02 7.42 -16.81
CA GLU A 157 -7.86 6.99 -18.19
C GLU A 157 -6.62 6.09 -18.32
N PRO A 158 -6.60 5.17 -19.30
CA PRO A 158 -5.42 4.37 -19.59
C PRO A 158 -4.18 5.23 -19.91
N THR A 159 -3.02 4.81 -19.42
CA THR A 159 -1.73 5.42 -19.79
C THR A 159 -0.71 4.38 -20.19
N VAL A 160 0.10 4.69 -21.21
CA VAL A 160 1.13 3.78 -21.73
C VAL A 160 2.51 4.26 -21.31
N HIS A 161 3.28 3.36 -20.72
CA HIS A 161 4.64 3.56 -20.22
C HIS A 161 5.57 2.64 -21.02
N PRO A 162 6.34 3.17 -21.99
CA PRO A 162 7.22 2.36 -22.84
C PRO A 162 8.30 1.62 -22.05
N ALA A 163 8.70 0.44 -22.52
CA ALA A 163 9.86 -0.28 -21.99
C ALA A 163 11.13 0.59 -21.97
N ASP A 164 11.98 0.39 -20.95
CA ASP A 164 13.33 0.95 -20.98
C ASP A 164 14.17 0.16 -22.01
N GLY A 165 14.54 0.83 -23.11
CA GLY A 165 15.23 0.18 -24.22
C GLY A 165 14.27 -0.51 -25.20
N GLY A 166 14.48 -1.79 -25.47
CA GLY A 166 13.67 -2.56 -26.43
C GLY A 166 12.48 -3.27 -25.76
N GLU A 167 11.30 -3.20 -26.39
CA GLU A 167 10.10 -3.92 -25.93
C GLU A 167 10.32 -5.44 -26.04
N ARG A 168 10.17 -6.14 -24.91
CA ARG A 168 10.22 -7.60 -24.79
C ARG A 168 8.86 -8.23 -24.51
N PHE A 169 8.02 -7.49 -23.76
CA PHE A 169 6.70 -7.91 -23.30
C PHE A 169 5.75 -6.72 -23.18
N LYS A 170 4.45 -6.97 -23.31
CA LYS A 170 3.36 -6.04 -23.02
C LYS A 170 2.64 -6.47 -21.75
N VAL A 171 2.56 -5.56 -20.79
CA VAL A 171 1.89 -5.82 -19.50
C VAL A 171 0.73 -4.86 -19.32
N SER A 172 -0.45 -5.41 -19.05
CA SER A 172 -1.59 -4.63 -18.55
C SER A 172 -1.51 -4.58 -17.03
N LEU A 173 -1.34 -3.38 -16.47
CA LEU A 173 -1.33 -3.15 -15.03
C LEU A 173 -2.68 -2.56 -14.62
N ILE A 174 -3.41 -3.23 -13.73
CA ILE A 174 -4.68 -2.71 -13.21
C ILE A 174 -4.38 -1.84 -11.99
N ASP A 175 -4.80 -0.58 -12.05
CA ASP A 175 -4.52 0.44 -11.05
C ASP A 175 -5.58 0.45 -9.95
N TYR A 176 -5.28 -0.21 -8.84
CA TYR A 176 -6.08 -0.13 -7.61
C TYR A 176 -5.58 0.95 -6.63
N GLY A 177 -4.68 1.83 -7.06
CA GLY A 177 -3.79 2.63 -6.19
C GLY A 177 -2.32 2.26 -6.40
N ALA A 178 -1.93 2.05 -7.65
CA ALA A 178 -0.64 1.53 -8.04
C ALA A 178 0.49 2.48 -7.66
N LYS A 179 1.46 1.94 -6.93
CA LYS A 179 2.74 2.61 -6.72
C LYS A 179 3.52 2.69 -8.04
N ARG A 180 4.08 3.87 -8.32
CA ARG A 180 4.88 4.14 -9.53
C ARG A 180 6.06 3.18 -9.68
N ASN A 181 6.65 2.71 -8.58
CA ASN A 181 7.79 1.81 -8.69
C ASN A 181 7.44 0.43 -9.26
N ILE A 182 6.16 -0.01 -9.23
CA ILE A 182 5.73 -1.22 -9.94
C ILE A 182 5.95 -1.05 -11.45
N VAL A 183 5.56 0.10 -12.00
CA VAL A 183 5.76 0.43 -13.43
C VAL A 183 7.25 0.49 -13.75
N ARG A 184 8.04 1.19 -12.93
CA ARG A 184 9.51 1.31 -13.12
C ARG A 184 10.22 -0.05 -13.09
N GLU A 185 9.83 -0.95 -12.19
CA GLU A 185 10.40 -2.30 -12.09
C GLU A 185 10.07 -3.18 -13.30
N LEU A 186 8.93 -2.96 -13.96
CA LEU A 186 8.56 -3.62 -15.21
C LEU A 186 9.27 -2.99 -16.42
N GLN A 187 9.32 -1.66 -16.51
CA GLN A 187 9.98 -0.93 -17.60
C GLN A 187 11.46 -1.30 -17.70
N LYS A 188 12.19 -1.31 -16.57
CA LYS A 188 13.63 -1.67 -16.55
C LYS A 188 13.92 -3.10 -17.02
N ARG A 189 12.90 -3.95 -17.08
CA ARG A 189 12.98 -5.35 -17.52
C ARG A 189 12.52 -5.54 -18.97
N GLY A 190 12.19 -4.46 -19.67
CA GLY A 190 11.78 -4.44 -21.07
C GLY A 190 10.28 -4.63 -21.27
N CYS A 191 9.45 -4.30 -20.28
CA CYS A 191 7.99 -4.35 -20.43
C CYS A 191 7.45 -2.98 -20.83
N THR A 192 6.68 -2.91 -21.91
CA THR A 192 5.76 -1.79 -22.14
C THR A 192 4.54 -2.01 -21.25
N VAL A 193 4.24 -1.06 -20.37
CA VAL A 193 3.17 -1.17 -19.38
C VAL A 193 2.02 -0.28 -19.76
N THR A 194 0.82 -0.84 -19.92
CA THR A 194 -0.43 -0.08 -20.01
C THR A 194 -1.10 -0.11 -18.64
N VAL A 195 -1.10 1.03 -17.96
CA VAL A 195 -1.82 1.22 -16.70
C VAL A 195 -3.29 1.48 -17.02
N LEU A 196 -4.18 0.69 -16.46
CA LEU A 196 -5.62 0.69 -16.72
C LEU A 196 -6.40 1.01 -15.45
N PRO A 197 -7.52 1.74 -15.54
CA PRO A 197 -8.41 1.95 -14.40
C PRO A 197 -8.87 0.65 -13.72
N ALA A 198 -9.12 0.68 -12.41
CA ALA A 198 -9.71 -0.42 -11.66
C ALA A 198 -11.04 -0.93 -12.27
N SER A 199 -11.78 -0.06 -12.94
CA SER A 199 -13.06 -0.35 -13.59
C SER A 199 -12.95 -1.01 -14.97
N THR A 200 -11.75 -1.31 -15.47
CA THR A 200 -11.57 -1.89 -16.81
C THR A 200 -12.02 -3.35 -16.86
N ALA A 201 -12.82 -3.70 -17.87
CA ALA A 201 -13.41 -5.03 -18.00
C ALA A 201 -12.40 -6.07 -18.48
N ALA A 202 -12.54 -7.32 -18.03
CA ALA A 202 -11.66 -8.42 -18.42
C ALA A 202 -11.61 -8.64 -19.94
N GLU A 203 -12.74 -8.45 -20.61
CA GLU A 203 -12.86 -8.58 -22.06
C GLU A 203 -12.00 -7.55 -22.81
N GLU A 204 -11.93 -6.31 -22.30
CA GLU A 204 -11.09 -5.24 -22.85
C GLU A 204 -9.59 -5.55 -22.65
N ILE A 205 -9.23 -6.02 -21.45
CA ILE A 205 -7.85 -6.43 -21.12
C ILE A 205 -7.38 -7.53 -22.07
N LEU A 206 -8.20 -8.57 -22.27
CA LEU A 206 -7.86 -9.69 -23.14
C LEU A 206 -7.81 -9.28 -24.62
N ALA A 207 -8.66 -8.34 -25.05
CA ALA A 207 -8.65 -7.82 -26.41
C ALA A 207 -7.34 -7.08 -26.76
N ALA A 208 -6.68 -6.47 -25.76
CA ALA A 208 -5.36 -5.87 -25.92
C ALA A 208 -4.21 -6.88 -26.07
N LYS A 209 -4.48 -8.18 -25.85
CA LYS A 209 -3.53 -9.29 -25.96
C LYS A 209 -2.20 -9.04 -25.20
N PRO A 210 -2.24 -8.73 -23.89
CA PRO A 210 -1.03 -8.57 -23.12
C PRO A 210 -0.31 -9.92 -22.95
N ASP A 211 1.03 -9.88 -22.83
CA ASP A 211 1.83 -11.05 -22.45
C ASP A 211 1.57 -11.43 -20.97
N GLY A 212 1.17 -10.46 -20.14
CA GLY A 212 0.85 -10.68 -18.73
C GLY A 212 -0.01 -9.56 -18.12
N VAL A 213 -0.72 -9.88 -17.04
CA VAL A 213 -1.49 -8.92 -16.25
C VAL A 213 -0.88 -8.75 -14.86
N MET A 214 -0.61 -7.50 -14.49
CA MET A 214 -0.16 -7.11 -13.15
C MET A 214 -1.36 -6.54 -12.37
N LEU A 215 -1.61 -7.06 -11.18
CA LEU A 215 -2.61 -6.55 -10.25
C LEU A 215 -1.90 -5.75 -9.15
N SER A 216 -2.09 -4.43 -9.11
CA SER A 216 -1.31 -3.55 -8.24
C SER A 216 -1.69 -3.69 -6.75
N ASN A 217 -0.92 -3.00 -5.91
CA ASN A 217 -1.34 -2.65 -4.57
C ASN A 217 -2.53 -1.67 -4.59
N GLY A 218 -3.12 -1.41 -3.41
CA GLY A 218 -4.17 -0.42 -3.23
C GLY A 218 -4.69 -0.37 -1.79
N PRO A 219 -5.57 0.61 -1.48
CA PRO A 219 -6.12 0.83 -0.15
C PRO A 219 -7.42 0.04 0.09
N GLY A 220 -7.86 0.03 1.35
CA GLY A 220 -9.21 -0.41 1.74
C GLY A 220 -9.39 -1.91 1.94
N ASP A 221 -10.65 -2.31 2.14
CA ASP A 221 -11.04 -3.71 2.27
C ASP A 221 -11.15 -4.37 0.89
N PRO A 222 -10.42 -5.47 0.61
CA PRO A 222 -10.55 -6.19 -0.67
C PRO A 222 -11.99 -6.65 -0.96
N ALA A 223 -12.79 -6.98 0.06
CA ALA A 223 -14.14 -7.50 -0.11
C ALA A 223 -15.14 -6.47 -0.68
N GLU A 224 -14.87 -5.17 -0.58
CA GLU A 224 -15.69 -4.12 -1.18
C GLU A 224 -15.59 -4.08 -2.73
N ASN A 225 -14.49 -4.61 -3.29
CA ASN A 225 -14.13 -4.50 -4.70
C ASN A 225 -14.75 -5.63 -5.55
N THR A 226 -16.07 -5.79 -5.43
CA THR A 226 -16.82 -6.90 -6.04
C THR A 226 -16.71 -6.94 -7.57
N PHE A 227 -16.60 -5.77 -8.22
CA PHE A 227 -16.41 -5.69 -9.66
C PHE A 227 -15.05 -6.23 -10.07
N GLU A 228 -13.99 -5.79 -9.39
CA GLU A 228 -12.60 -6.16 -9.63
C GLU A 228 -12.39 -7.66 -9.41
N ILE A 229 -12.97 -8.22 -8.33
CA ILE A 229 -12.99 -9.67 -8.06
C ILE A 229 -13.61 -10.42 -9.24
N ALA A 230 -14.76 -9.97 -9.74
CA ALA A 230 -15.43 -10.61 -10.87
C ALA A 230 -14.61 -10.51 -12.17
N GLN A 231 -13.90 -9.39 -12.41
CA GLN A 231 -13.02 -9.27 -13.58
C GLN A 231 -11.80 -10.17 -13.45
N ILE A 232 -11.16 -10.24 -12.29
CA ILE A 232 -10.02 -11.13 -12.05
C ILE A 232 -10.44 -12.59 -12.28
N GLN A 233 -11.61 -12.99 -11.77
CA GLN A 233 -12.14 -14.34 -11.99
C GLN A 233 -12.24 -14.71 -13.48
N LYS A 234 -12.60 -13.76 -14.34
CA LYS A 234 -12.65 -13.96 -15.79
C LYS A 234 -11.27 -14.03 -16.45
N LEU A 235 -10.22 -13.48 -15.84
CA LEU A 235 -8.85 -13.48 -16.35
C LEU A 235 -8.06 -14.74 -15.95
N LEU A 236 -8.36 -15.30 -14.78
CA LEU A 236 -7.69 -16.49 -14.25
C LEU A 236 -7.69 -17.64 -15.27
N GLY A 237 -6.50 -18.22 -15.49
CA GLY A 237 -6.27 -19.30 -16.45
C GLY A 237 -6.12 -18.87 -17.92
N LYS A 238 -6.36 -17.59 -18.27
CA LYS A 238 -6.29 -17.09 -19.65
C LYS A 238 -5.00 -16.35 -20.00
N VAL A 239 -4.40 -15.69 -19.01
CA VAL A 239 -3.20 -14.87 -19.17
C VAL A 239 -2.32 -15.04 -17.91
N PRO A 240 -0.98 -15.02 -18.01
CA PRO A 240 -0.11 -14.98 -16.84
C PRO A 240 -0.43 -13.78 -15.94
N MET A 241 -0.64 -14.03 -14.65
CA MET A 241 -0.97 -12.98 -13.68
C MET A 241 0.02 -12.91 -12.52
N PHE A 242 0.34 -11.69 -12.10
CA PHE A 242 1.06 -11.43 -10.85
C PHE A 242 0.33 -10.35 -10.04
N GLY A 243 -0.04 -10.68 -8.79
CA GLY A 243 -0.71 -9.74 -7.89
C GLY A 243 0.12 -9.35 -6.67
N ILE A 244 0.06 -8.07 -6.30
CA ILE A 244 0.82 -7.46 -5.19
C ILE A 244 -0.14 -6.84 -4.19
N CYS A 245 0.03 -7.09 -2.90
CA CYS A 245 -0.75 -6.50 -1.80
C CYS A 245 -2.27 -6.65 -2.01
N LEU A 246 -3.00 -5.60 -2.40
CA LEU A 246 -4.42 -5.70 -2.72
C LEU A 246 -4.67 -6.69 -3.88
N GLY A 247 -3.85 -6.68 -4.92
CA GLY A 247 -3.93 -7.65 -6.02
C GLY A 247 -3.78 -9.12 -5.56
N HIS A 248 -3.03 -9.38 -4.48
CA HIS A 248 -2.96 -10.70 -3.86
C HIS A 248 -4.30 -11.11 -3.22
N GLN A 249 -4.89 -10.18 -2.47
CA GLN A 249 -6.16 -10.41 -1.76
C GLN A 249 -7.32 -10.58 -2.74
N LEU A 250 -7.42 -9.71 -3.76
CA LEU A 250 -8.45 -9.80 -4.79
C LEU A 250 -8.35 -11.11 -5.59
N THR A 251 -7.13 -11.57 -5.89
CA THR A 251 -6.93 -12.87 -6.55
C THR A 251 -7.40 -14.03 -5.67
N ALA A 252 -7.11 -14.00 -4.37
CA ALA A 252 -7.56 -15.04 -3.45
C ALA A 252 -9.09 -15.10 -3.38
N LEU A 253 -9.77 -13.94 -3.29
CA LEU A 253 -11.23 -13.85 -3.33
C LEU A 253 -11.79 -14.37 -4.66
N ALA A 254 -11.21 -13.96 -5.80
CA ALA A 254 -11.62 -14.42 -7.13
C ALA A 254 -11.40 -15.94 -7.33
N ALA A 255 -10.41 -16.52 -6.63
CA ALA A 255 -10.14 -17.95 -6.62
C ALA A 255 -11.04 -18.74 -5.63
N GLY A 256 -11.90 -18.07 -4.85
CA GLY A 256 -12.84 -18.68 -3.91
C GLY A 256 -12.34 -18.78 -2.46
N GLY A 257 -11.25 -18.11 -2.12
CA GLY A 257 -10.79 -17.95 -0.74
C GLY A 257 -11.49 -16.80 -0.01
N SER A 258 -11.01 -16.49 1.19
CA SER A 258 -11.54 -15.41 2.04
C SER A 258 -10.43 -14.51 2.59
N THR A 259 -10.82 -13.32 3.05
CA THR A 259 -9.94 -12.33 3.67
C THR A 259 -10.48 -11.89 5.03
N TYR A 260 -9.60 -11.47 5.93
CA TYR A 260 -9.98 -10.93 7.23
C TYR A 260 -9.14 -9.70 7.57
N LYS A 261 -9.69 -8.83 8.44
CA LYS A 261 -8.98 -7.65 8.94
C LYS A 261 -7.98 -8.07 10.01
N LEU A 262 -6.71 -7.68 9.84
CA LEU A 262 -5.68 -7.84 10.85
C LEU A 262 -5.93 -6.88 12.00
N LYS A 263 -5.51 -7.27 13.20
CA LYS A 263 -5.66 -6.45 14.42
C LYS A 263 -5.09 -5.04 14.22
N TYR A 264 -3.83 -4.94 13.80
CA TYR A 264 -3.15 -3.67 13.52
C TYR A 264 -2.44 -3.62 12.16
N GLY A 265 -2.55 -4.68 11.35
CA GLY A 265 -1.91 -4.80 10.04
C GLY A 265 -0.38 -4.90 10.07
N HIS A 266 0.22 -5.04 8.89
CA HIS A 266 1.67 -4.99 8.71
C HIS A 266 2.07 -3.75 7.93
N ARG A 267 2.83 -2.88 8.61
CA ARG A 267 3.23 -1.56 8.10
C ARG A 267 4.67 -1.28 8.51
N GLY A 268 5.59 -1.47 7.57
CA GLY A 268 7.01 -1.37 7.85
C GLY A 268 7.90 -1.91 6.74
N VAL A 269 9.20 -1.74 6.91
CA VAL A 269 10.25 -2.16 5.95
C VAL A 269 11.13 -3.29 6.48
N ASN A 270 10.68 -3.94 7.56
CA ASN A 270 11.44 -4.93 8.31
C ASN A 270 10.65 -6.23 8.55
N GLN A 271 9.62 -6.51 7.74
CA GLN A 271 8.77 -7.69 7.93
C GLN A 271 9.43 -8.94 7.34
N PRO A 272 9.76 -9.95 8.15
CA PRO A 272 10.39 -11.17 7.69
C PRO A 272 9.36 -12.11 7.05
N VAL A 273 9.62 -12.52 5.82
CA VAL A 273 8.75 -13.44 5.08
C VAL A 273 9.53 -14.70 4.71
N ARG A 274 9.03 -15.85 5.15
CA ARG A 274 9.61 -17.16 4.88
C ARG A 274 9.06 -17.72 3.58
N ASP A 275 9.95 -18.20 2.72
CA ASP A 275 9.59 -19.03 1.58
C ASP A 275 9.28 -20.46 2.06
N LEU A 276 8.05 -20.92 1.87
CA LEU A 276 7.60 -22.23 2.34
C LEU A 276 8.07 -23.38 1.45
N ALA A 277 8.50 -23.10 0.21
CA ALA A 277 9.09 -24.13 -0.66
C ALA A 277 10.63 -24.09 -0.65
N GLY A 278 11.24 -23.29 0.22
CA GLY A 278 12.68 -23.16 0.34
C GLY A 278 13.14 -23.01 1.79
N VAL A 279 14.42 -22.62 1.95
CA VAL A 279 15.04 -22.33 3.25
C VAL A 279 15.25 -20.84 3.50
N ARG A 280 14.87 -19.99 2.55
CA ARG A 280 15.15 -18.55 2.59
C ARG A 280 14.07 -17.80 3.35
N THR A 281 14.51 -16.75 4.04
CA THR A 281 13.66 -15.70 4.60
C THR A 281 14.12 -14.38 3.99
N TYR A 282 13.17 -13.55 3.60
CA TYR A 282 13.41 -12.24 3.00
C TYR A 282 12.91 -11.15 3.94
N ILE A 283 13.59 -10.03 4.00
CA ILE A 283 13.05 -8.83 4.65
C ILE A 283 12.24 -8.07 3.60
N THR A 284 11.02 -7.68 3.96
CA THR A 284 10.05 -7.12 3.00
C THR A 284 9.46 -5.80 3.49
N SER A 285 9.07 -4.97 2.54
CA SER A 285 8.19 -3.82 2.76
C SER A 285 6.75 -4.28 2.75
N GLN A 286 5.97 -3.88 3.74
CA GLN A 286 4.55 -4.22 3.87
C GLN A 286 3.74 -2.99 4.26
N ASN A 287 2.56 -2.87 3.66
CA ASN A 287 1.54 -1.90 4.01
C ASN A 287 0.15 -2.50 3.74
N HIS A 288 -0.38 -3.29 4.67
CA HIS A 288 -1.73 -3.85 4.55
C HIS A 288 -2.41 -4.06 5.91
N GLY A 289 -3.72 -3.80 5.94
CA GLY A 289 -4.59 -4.02 7.10
C GLY A 289 -5.44 -5.30 7.03
N TYR A 290 -5.46 -5.96 5.87
CA TYR A 290 -6.20 -7.19 5.62
C TYR A 290 -5.24 -8.31 5.22
N ALA A 291 -5.64 -9.56 5.41
CA ALA A 291 -4.86 -10.74 5.03
C ALA A 291 -5.77 -11.81 4.44
N VAL A 292 -5.20 -12.66 3.58
CA VAL A 292 -5.88 -13.87 3.10
C VAL A 292 -5.87 -14.94 4.18
N ASP A 293 -7.01 -15.59 4.40
CA ASP A 293 -7.09 -16.79 5.25
C ASP A 293 -6.53 -18.00 4.50
N SER A 294 -5.32 -18.42 4.89
CA SER A 294 -4.62 -19.56 4.31
C SER A 294 -5.42 -20.87 4.39
N GLY A 295 -6.29 -21.03 5.40
CA GLY A 295 -7.14 -22.21 5.55
C GLY A 295 -8.26 -22.30 4.51
N THR A 296 -8.55 -21.21 3.80
CA THR A 296 -9.62 -21.14 2.78
C THR A 296 -9.11 -21.21 1.34
N VAL A 297 -7.80 -21.35 1.14
CA VAL A 297 -7.19 -21.41 -0.20
C VAL A 297 -7.51 -22.77 -0.85
N GLN A 298 -8.28 -22.76 -1.94
CA GLN A 298 -8.72 -23.99 -2.62
C GLN A 298 -7.93 -24.33 -3.89
N LYS A 299 -7.56 -23.32 -4.70
CA LYS A 299 -7.00 -23.50 -6.07
C LYS A 299 -5.52 -23.16 -6.18
N GLY A 300 -4.86 -22.96 -5.04
CA GLY A 300 -3.48 -22.51 -4.97
C GLY A 300 -2.72 -23.15 -3.81
N VAL A 301 -1.43 -22.90 -3.78
CA VAL A 301 -0.52 -23.37 -2.74
C VAL A 301 0.09 -22.14 -2.08
N VAL A 302 -0.07 -22.03 -0.76
CA VAL A 302 0.58 -20.95 0.01
C VAL A 302 2.08 -21.06 -0.16
N ARG A 303 2.69 -20.00 -0.70
CA ARG A 303 4.12 -19.94 -1.04
C ARG A 303 4.93 -19.21 0.00
N PHE A 304 4.38 -18.16 0.59
CA PHE A 304 5.06 -17.32 1.56
C PHE A 304 4.21 -17.17 2.82
N ALA A 305 4.86 -17.12 3.98
CA ALA A 305 4.22 -16.81 5.24
C ALA A 305 5.07 -15.84 6.06
N ASN A 306 4.41 -14.99 6.85
CA ASN A 306 5.09 -14.06 7.74
C ASN A 306 5.76 -14.85 8.86
N ALA A 307 7.04 -14.57 9.14
CA ALA A 307 7.78 -15.32 10.14
C ALA A 307 7.46 -14.89 11.59
N ASN A 308 6.83 -13.72 11.78
CA ASN A 308 6.44 -13.23 13.11
C ASN A 308 5.13 -13.85 13.59
N ASP A 309 4.14 -13.99 12.72
CA ASP A 309 2.77 -14.37 13.10
C ASP A 309 2.10 -15.44 12.21
N GLY A 310 2.78 -15.89 11.14
CA GLY A 310 2.32 -16.97 10.29
C GLY A 310 1.24 -16.60 9.27
N THR A 311 0.89 -15.31 9.11
CA THR A 311 -0.10 -14.88 8.11
C THR A 311 0.32 -15.24 6.69
N CYS A 312 -0.66 -15.43 5.80
CA CYS A 312 -0.40 -15.69 4.38
C CYS A 312 0.26 -14.48 3.72
N GLU A 313 1.43 -14.69 3.09
CA GLU A 313 2.21 -13.64 2.45
C GLU A 313 2.35 -13.85 0.93
N GLY A 314 1.80 -14.92 0.38
CA GLY A 314 1.78 -15.17 -1.05
C GLY A 314 1.31 -16.57 -1.40
N ILE A 315 0.72 -16.70 -2.59
CA ILE A 315 0.09 -17.92 -3.08
C ILE A 315 0.46 -18.12 -4.54
N ASP A 316 0.85 -19.35 -4.89
CA ASP A 316 1.02 -19.81 -6.26
C ASP A 316 -0.27 -20.49 -6.73
N TYR A 317 -0.76 -20.16 -7.92
CA TYR A 317 -1.94 -20.77 -8.57
C TYR A 317 -1.56 -21.36 -9.95
N PRO A 318 -0.89 -22.53 -10.01
CA PRO A 318 -0.37 -23.07 -11.26
C PRO A 318 -1.45 -23.28 -12.33
N GLU A 319 -2.59 -23.86 -11.95
CA GLU A 319 -3.71 -24.13 -12.86
C GLU A 319 -4.41 -22.85 -13.34
N LEU A 320 -4.31 -21.76 -12.58
CA LEU A 320 -4.92 -20.47 -12.91
C LEU A 320 -3.93 -19.51 -13.58
N ARG A 321 -2.72 -19.98 -13.91
CA ARG A 321 -1.65 -19.17 -14.50
C ARG A 321 -1.40 -17.88 -13.69
N ALA A 322 -1.36 -17.98 -12.36
CA ALA A 322 -1.14 -16.83 -11.50
C ALA A 322 -0.19 -17.13 -10.32
N PHE A 323 0.49 -16.11 -9.83
CA PHE A 323 1.06 -16.12 -8.47
C PHE A 323 0.88 -14.73 -7.85
N THR A 324 0.96 -14.65 -6.53
CA THR A 324 0.68 -13.41 -5.81
C THR A 324 1.51 -13.29 -4.54
N VAL A 325 1.76 -12.07 -4.10
CA VAL A 325 2.44 -11.76 -2.83
C VAL A 325 1.73 -10.63 -2.10
N GLN A 326 1.67 -10.71 -0.77
CA GLN A 326 1.02 -9.71 0.09
C GLN A 326 1.93 -8.51 0.37
N PHE A 327 3.25 -8.73 0.37
CA PHE A 327 4.27 -7.70 0.52
C PHE A 327 4.59 -6.99 -0.81
N HIS A 328 5.44 -5.95 -0.73
CA HIS A 328 5.76 -5.05 -1.84
C HIS A 328 7.14 -5.36 -2.44
N PRO A 329 7.25 -6.20 -3.49
CA PRO A 329 8.52 -6.54 -4.10
C PRO A 329 9.18 -5.38 -4.85
N GLU A 330 8.41 -4.36 -5.21
CA GLU A 330 8.91 -3.13 -5.80
C GLU A 330 9.63 -2.24 -4.78
N ALA A 331 9.37 -2.43 -3.47
CA ALA A 331 9.90 -1.59 -2.40
C ALA A 331 9.72 -0.09 -2.71
N CYS A 332 10.70 0.75 -2.40
CA CYS A 332 10.59 2.22 -2.50
C CYS A 332 9.51 2.76 -1.53
N THR A 333 9.75 2.79 -0.21
CA THR A 333 11.01 2.50 0.50
C THR A 333 11.21 1.03 0.88
N GLY A 334 12.37 0.71 1.49
CA GLY A 334 12.68 -0.58 2.11
C GLY A 334 13.61 -1.51 1.32
N PRO A 335 13.74 -2.78 1.75
CA PRO A 335 14.73 -3.74 1.22
C PRO A 335 14.42 -4.17 -0.22
N LYS A 336 15.46 -4.48 -1.00
CA LYS A 336 15.35 -4.91 -2.41
C LYS A 336 15.39 -6.43 -2.59
N ASP A 337 15.22 -7.17 -1.50
CA ASP A 337 15.46 -8.60 -1.36
C ASP A 337 14.53 -9.47 -2.24
N THR A 338 13.36 -8.94 -2.60
CA THR A 338 12.29 -9.67 -3.30
C THR A 338 12.03 -9.20 -4.73
N SER A 339 12.89 -8.32 -5.27
CA SER A 339 12.75 -7.80 -6.64
C SER A 339 12.83 -8.88 -7.72
N PHE A 340 13.42 -10.05 -7.41
CA PHE A 340 13.45 -11.23 -8.29
C PHE A 340 12.06 -11.76 -8.67
N LEU A 341 11.01 -11.40 -7.93
CA LEU A 341 9.64 -11.80 -8.26
C LEU A 341 9.14 -11.17 -9.57
N PHE A 342 9.65 -9.99 -9.95
CA PHE A 342 9.41 -9.45 -11.28
C PHE A 342 10.10 -10.28 -12.36
N ASP A 343 11.33 -10.76 -12.11
CA ASP A 343 12.03 -11.65 -13.04
C ASP A 343 11.29 -12.99 -13.19
N ARG A 344 10.75 -13.53 -12.08
CA ARG A 344 9.86 -14.69 -12.10
C ARG A 344 8.62 -14.45 -12.97
N PHE A 345 7.99 -13.27 -12.87
CA PHE A 345 6.84 -12.92 -13.70
C PHE A 345 7.19 -12.89 -15.19
N LEU A 346 8.36 -12.36 -15.56
CA LEU A 346 8.83 -12.37 -16.94
C LEU A 346 9.04 -13.78 -17.50
N GLU A 347 9.67 -14.67 -16.73
CA GLU A 347 9.80 -16.08 -17.13
C GLU A 347 8.43 -16.75 -17.27
N PHE A 348 7.49 -16.39 -16.39
CA PHE A 348 6.12 -16.91 -16.43
C PHE A 348 5.35 -16.48 -17.69
N MET A 349 5.61 -15.27 -18.20
CA MET A 349 5.06 -14.78 -19.47
C MET A 349 5.58 -15.54 -20.70
N LYS A 350 6.83 -16.04 -20.68
CA LYS A 350 7.41 -16.78 -21.82
C LYS A 350 6.76 -18.15 -22.07
N GLY A 351 6.14 -18.74 -21.06
CA GLY A 351 5.55 -20.08 -21.11
C GLY A 351 4.11 -20.15 -21.67
N GLY A 352 3.62 -19.09 -22.31
CA GLY A 352 2.44 -19.17 -23.18
C GLY A 352 2.90 -19.42 -24.62
N ASP A 353 2.22 -20.32 -25.34
CA ASP A 353 2.53 -20.61 -26.74
C ASP A 353 2.65 -19.30 -27.54
N ARG A 354 3.88 -18.96 -27.94
CA ARG A 354 4.19 -17.86 -28.85
C ARG A 354 4.21 -18.34 -30.30
#